data_AF-A0A7K9UMY6-F1
#
_entry.id   AF-A0A7K9UMY6-F1
#
_cell.length_a   1.000
_cell.length_b   1.000
_cell.length_c   1.000
_cell.angle_alpha   90.00
_cell.angle_beta   90.00
_cell.angle_gamma   90.00
#
_symmetry.space_group_name_H-M   'P 1'
#
loop_
_entity.id
_entity.type
_entity.pdbx_description
1 polymer ?
#
loop_
_entity_poly.entity_id
_entity_poly.type
_entity_poly.pdbx_seq_one_letter_code
_entity_poly.pdbx_strand_id
1 'polypeptide(L)'
;VTCPGAFLREKHDIYLSVILGQHRETKCLPPVFPLLFHEKMWFEKVFERAIDPAMVTEMLESNVTKFELTQFVSSAGDDLAFYEENKRDFLFLERKLTPAVPGVDRELLMKKSPHF
;
A
#
# COMPACT_ATOMS: atom_id res chain seq x y z
N VAL A 1 -8.28 5.78 -4.71
CA VAL A 1 -7.07 6.49 -5.17
C VAL A 1 -7.45 7.66 -6.05
N THR A 2 -6.99 8.86 -5.71
CA THR A 2 -7.18 10.09 -6.50
C THR A 2 -5.84 10.51 -7.09
N CYS A 3 -5.85 11.08 -8.31
CA CYS A 3 -4.65 11.64 -8.93
C CYS A 3 -5.05 12.79 -9.86
N PRO A 4 -5.19 14.02 -9.33
CA PRO A 4 -5.64 15.16 -10.12
C PRO A 4 -4.70 15.45 -11.29
N GLY A 5 -5.24 15.59 -12.51
CA GLY A 5 -4.47 15.94 -13.70
C GLY A 5 -3.65 14.79 -14.31
N ALA A 6 -3.76 13.56 -13.79
CA ALA A 6 -3.08 12.41 -14.37
C ALA A 6 -3.67 12.01 -15.72
N PHE A 7 -2.78 11.70 -16.67
CA PHE A 7 -3.14 11.15 -17.97
C PHE A 7 -2.38 9.85 -18.19
N LEU A 8 -3.13 8.74 -18.34
CA LEU A 8 -2.56 7.42 -18.60
C LEU A 8 -2.67 7.11 -20.09
N ARG A 9 -1.52 7.13 -20.79
CA ARG A 9 -1.46 6.99 -22.26
C ARG A 9 -1.98 5.64 -22.73
N GLU A 10 -1.51 4.57 -22.10
CA GLU A 10 -1.76 3.19 -22.53
C GLU A 10 -3.16 2.68 -22.14
N LYS A 11 -3.86 3.39 -21.24
CA LYS A 11 -5.22 3.07 -20.78
C LYS A 11 -5.45 1.59 -20.40
N HIS A 12 -4.41 0.92 -19.91
CA HIS A 12 -4.53 -0.43 -19.35
C HIS A 12 -5.18 -0.41 -17.97
N ASP A 13 -5.78 -1.54 -17.61
CA ASP A 13 -6.38 -1.73 -16.28
C ASP A 13 -5.33 -1.58 -15.18
N ILE A 14 -5.78 -1.09 -14.03
CA ILE A 14 -4.97 -0.79 -12.86
C ILE A 14 -5.38 -1.68 -11.71
N TYR A 15 -4.41 -2.15 -10.95
CA TYR A 15 -4.64 -2.82 -9.68
C TYR A 15 -3.73 -2.23 -8.60
N LEU A 16 -4.06 -2.53 -7.35
CA LEU A 16 -3.27 -2.16 -6.18
C LEU A 16 -2.66 -3.44 -5.59
N SER A 17 -1.33 -3.48 -5.50
CA SER A 17 -0.63 -4.46 -4.68
C SER A 17 -0.37 -3.89 -3.29
N VAL A 18 -0.54 -4.73 -2.26
CA VAL A 18 -0.29 -4.42 -0.86
C VAL A 18 0.62 -5.49 -0.26
N ILE A 19 1.77 -5.05 0.25
CA ILE A 19 2.79 -5.87 0.89
C ILE A 19 2.80 -5.56 2.38
N LEU A 20 2.26 -6.49 3.17
CA LEU A 20 2.24 -6.42 4.64
C LEU A 20 2.63 -7.78 5.23
N GLY A 21 3.83 -8.24 4.91
CA GLY A 21 4.31 -9.59 5.25
C GLY A 21 3.77 -10.70 4.33
N GLN A 22 2.64 -10.45 3.67
CA GLN A 22 2.14 -11.18 2.50
C GLN A 22 1.94 -10.18 1.35
N HIS A 23 2.07 -10.64 0.11
CA HIS A 23 1.75 -9.86 -1.09
C HIS A 23 0.32 -10.19 -1.53
N ARG A 24 -0.53 -9.18 -1.67
CA ARG A 24 -1.92 -9.32 -2.12
C ARG A 24 -2.28 -8.23 -3.11
N GLU A 25 -3.08 -8.59 -4.10
CA GLU A 25 -3.51 -7.69 -5.17
C GLU A 25 -5.02 -7.55 -5.16
N THR A 26 -5.50 -6.38 -5.57
CA THR A 26 -6.92 -6.18 -5.90
C THR A 26 -7.23 -6.77 -7.28
N LYS A 27 -8.52 -6.83 -7.61
CA LYS A 27 -8.96 -6.94 -9.00
C LYS A 27 -8.52 -5.70 -9.79
N CYS A 28 -8.34 -5.93 -11.08
CA CYS A 28 -8.13 -4.88 -12.07
C CYS A 28 -9.36 -3.97 -12.20
N LEU A 29 -9.13 -2.67 -12.28
CA LEU A 29 -10.13 -1.64 -12.58
C LEU A 29 -9.73 -0.87 -13.84
N PRO A 30 -10.69 -0.35 -14.62
CA PRO A 30 -10.37 0.55 -15.71
C PRO A 30 -9.62 1.79 -15.18
N PRO A 31 -8.73 2.40 -15.97
CA PRO A 31 -7.87 3.52 -15.55
C PRO A 31 -8.62 4.86 -15.49
N VAL A 32 -9.74 4.89 -14.78
CA VAL A 32 -10.62 6.05 -14.62
C VAL A 32 -10.58 6.49 -13.17
N PHE A 33 -9.99 7.67 -12.93
CA PHE A 33 -9.91 8.24 -11.59
C PHE A 33 -11.23 8.92 -11.17
N PRO A 34 -11.61 8.86 -9.88
CA PRO A 34 -10.92 8.15 -8.80
C PRO A 34 -11.07 6.63 -8.90
N LEU A 35 -9.99 5.88 -8.65
CA LEU A 35 -10.04 4.41 -8.58
C LEU A 35 -10.62 3.99 -7.24
N LEU A 36 -11.72 3.24 -7.27
CA LEU A 36 -12.45 2.79 -6.09
C LEU A 36 -12.30 1.27 -5.91
N PHE A 37 -11.29 0.87 -5.14
CA PHE A 37 -11.09 -0.53 -4.76
C PHE A 37 -11.99 -0.87 -3.58
N HIS A 38 -13.10 -1.57 -3.84
CA HIS A 38 -14.06 -1.99 -2.81
C HIS A 38 -13.76 -3.40 -2.28
N GLU A 39 -12.50 -3.64 -1.92
CA GLU A 39 -12.02 -4.95 -1.49
C GLU A 39 -11.52 -4.92 -0.03
N LYS A 40 -11.75 -6.03 0.68
CA LYS A 40 -11.20 -6.25 2.02
C LYS A 40 -10.08 -7.27 1.91
N MET A 41 -8.90 -6.92 2.43
CA MET A 41 -7.75 -7.80 2.47
C MET A 41 -7.44 -8.20 3.91
N TRP A 42 -6.97 -9.43 4.09
CA TRP A 42 -6.57 -9.98 5.39
C TRP A 42 -5.10 -10.39 5.32
N PHE A 43 -4.29 -9.93 6.25
CA PHE A 43 -2.86 -10.25 6.29
C PHE A 43 -2.54 -10.98 7.58
N GLU A 44 -1.82 -12.08 7.47
CA GLU A 44 -1.39 -12.88 8.62
C GLU A 44 0.12 -13.06 8.59
N LYS A 45 0.75 -12.93 9.76
CA LYS A 45 2.17 -13.16 9.93
C LYS A 45 2.44 -13.83 11.27
N VAL A 46 3.05 -15.01 11.21
CA VAL A 46 3.62 -15.68 12.39
C VAL A 46 5.09 -15.31 12.49
N PHE A 47 5.52 -14.87 13.68
CA PHE A 47 6.92 -14.56 14.01
C PHE A 47 7.55 -15.75 14.71
N GLU A 48 7.81 -16.82 13.96
CA GLU A 48 8.28 -18.12 14.52
C GLU A 48 9.56 -18.03 15.36
N ARG A 49 10.40 -17.03 15.10
CA ARG A 49 11.67 -16.83 15.80
C ARG A 49 11.57 -15.90 17.01
N ALA A 50 10.42 -15.24 17.20
CA ALA A 50 10.25 -14.32 18.31
C ALA A 50 10.05 -15.09 19.61
N ILE A 51 10.94 -14.85 20.58
CA ILE A 51 10.87 -15.45 21.92
C ILE A 51 10.16 -14.53 22.93
N ASP A 52 10.03 -13.24 22.60
CA ASP A 52 9.35 -12.23 23.40
C ASP A 52 8.73 -11.12 22.51
N PRO A 53 7.87 -10.25 23.07
CA PRO A 53 7.24 -9.15 22.31
C PRO A 53 8.20 -8.07 21.80
N ALA A 54 9.35 -7.87 22.44
CA ALA A 54 10.33 -6.88 22.00
C ALA A 54 10.96 -7.32 20.67
N MET A 55 11.27 -8.62 20.55
CA MET A 55 11.75 -9.19 19.30
C MET A 55 10.73 -9.07 18.16
N VAL A 56 9.42 -9.22 18.43
CA VAL A 56 8.38 -8.97 17.41
C VAL A 56 8.43 -7.52 16.93
N THR A 57 8.65 -6.59 17.86
CA THR A 57 8.73 -5.16 17.55
C THR A 57 9.95 -4.85 16.67
N GLU A 58 11.12 -5.39 17.00
CA GLU A 58 12.33 -5.29 16.18
C GLU A 58 12.12 -5.91 14.79
N MET A 59 11.47 -7.08 14.71
CA MET A 59 11.13 -7.72 13.44
C MET A 59 10.13 -6.90 12.61
N LEU A 60 9.23 -6.15 13.24
CA LEU A 60 8.35 -5.21 12.54
C LEU A 60 9.16 -4.01 12.03
N GLU A 61 10.05 -3.45 12.83
CA GLU A 61 10.91 -2.32 12.44
C GLU A 61 11.87 -2.66 11.30
N SER A 62 12.35 -3.90 11.24
CA SER A 62 13.25 -4.34 10.17
C SER A 62 12.54 -4.60 8.83
N ASN A 63 11.23 -4.32 8.74
CA ASN A 63 10.42 -4.57 7.57
C ASN A 63 9.64 -3.31 7.16
N VAL A 64 9.21 -3.29 5.91
CA VAL A 64 8.37 -2.21 5.37
C VAL A 64 6.96 -2.70 5.04
N THR A 65 6.03 -1.77 5.03
CA THR A 65 4.74 -1.89 4.38
C THR A 65 4.82 -1.15 3.05
N LYS A 66 4.38 -1.80 1.97
CA LYS A 66 4.39 -1.20 0.63
C LYS A 66 3.03 -1.29 -0.02
N PHE A 67 2.64 -0.23 -0.71
CA PHE A 67 1.46 -0.18 -1.57
C PHE A 67 1.94 0.23 -2.96
N GLU A 68 1.55 -0.50 -3.99
CA GLU A 68 1.99 -0.27 -5.37
C GLU A 68 0.77 -0.18 -6.27
N LEU A 69 0.66 0.90 -7.04
CA LEU A 69 -0.37 1.10 -8.04
C LEU A 69 0.24 0.77 -9.40
N THR A 70 -0.24 -0.27 -10.05
CA THR A 70 0.41 -0.83 -11.24
C THR A 70 -0.60 -0.94 -12.38
N GLN A 71 -0.16 -0.59 -13.60
CA GLN A 71 -0.91 -0.87 -14.83
C GLN A 71 -0.56 -2.25 -15.35
N PHE A 72 -1.58 -3.02 -15.72
CA PHE A 72 -1.42 -4.37 -16.28
C PHE A 72 -0.98 -4.30 -17.75
N VAL A 73 0.30 -3.99 -17.98
CA VAL A 73 0.92 -3.84 -19.31
C VAL A 73 1.70 -5.09 -19.69
N SER A 74 1.05 -6.13 -20.20
CA SER A 74 1.70 -7.40 -20.61
C SER A 74 2.68 -7.97 -19.55
N SER A 75 3.68 -8.78 -19.92
CA SER A 75 4.41 -9.72 -19.03
C SER A 75 5.10 -9.14 -17.78
N ALA A 76 5.25 -7.83 -17.67
CA ALA A 76 5.67 -7.14 -16.45
C ALA A 76 4.86 -5.84 -16.37
N GLY A 77 3.91 -5.77 -15.44
CA GLY A 77 3.11 -4.56 -15.23
C GLY A 77 3.99 -3.32 -15.00
N ASP A 78 3.45 -2.15 -15.31
CA ASP A 78 4.17 -0.88 -15.17
C ASP A 78 3.74 -0.16 -13.90
N ASP A 79 4.68 0.03 -12.97
CA ASP A 79 4.41 0.66 -11.68
C ASP A 79 4.20 2.16 -11.86
N LEU A 80 3.01 2.65 -11.54
CA LEU A 80 2.67 4.08 -11.64
C LEU A 80 3.15 4.86 -10.42
N ALA A 81 2.89 4.31 -9.24
CA ALA A 81 3.15 4.97 -7.97
C ALA A 81 3.30 3.95 -6.85
N PHE A 82 4.04 4.32 -5.81
CA PHE A 82 4.21 3.49 -4.63
C PHE A 82 4.16 4.32 -3.34
N TYR A 83 3.72 3.70 -2.26
CA TYR A 83 3.91 4.20 -0.90
C TYR A 83 4.71 3.15 -0.13
N GLU A 84 5.68 3.61 0.67
CA GLU A 84 6.51 2.75 1.49
C GLU A 84 6.75 3.43 2.85
N GLU A 85 6.53 2.67 3.92
CA GLU A 85 6.74 3.11 5.31
C GLU A 85 7.25 1.93 6.14
N ASN A 86 7.92 2.21 7.25
CA ASN A 86 8.27 1.20 8.23
C ASN A 86 7.01 0.43 8.68
N LYS A 87 7.09 -0.89 8.79
CA LYS A 87 5.93 -1.71 9.12
C LYS A 87 5.41 -1.47 10.53
N ARG A 88 6.30 -1.22 11.50
CA ARG A 88 5.91 -0.85 12.87
C ARG A 88 5.13 0.46 12.84
N ASP A 89 5.68 1.50 12.23
CA ASP A 89 5.05 2.82 12.14
C ASP A 89 3.72 2.78 11.39
N PHE A 90 3.66 1.94 10.35
CA PHE A 90 2.43 1.70 9.63
C PHE A 90 1.38 1.06 10.54
N LEU A 91 1.66 -0.07 11.18
CA LEU A 91 0.67 -0.77 12.02
C LEU A 91 0.28 0.02 13.27
N PHE A 92 1.22 0.78 13.83
CA PHE A 92 1.07 1.53 15.05
C PHE A 92 1.41 2.99 14.77
N LEU A 93 0.44 3.72 14.20
CA LEU A 93 0.53 5.17 14.07
C LEU A 93 0.95 5.75 15.42
N GLU A 94 2.12 6.38 15.48
CA GLU A 94 2.46 7.20 16.64
C GLU A 94 1.31 8.16 16.88
N ARG A 95 0.86 8.27 18.13
CA ARG A 95 -0.19 9.21 18.51
C ARG A 95 0.32 10.62 18.22
N LYS A 96 0.15 11.11 17.01
CA LYS A 96 0.38 12.51 16.68
C LYS A 96 -0.54 13.30 17.61
N LEU A 97 0.00 14.37 18.21
CA LEU A 97 -0.70 15.19 19.22
C LEU A 97 -1.95 15.90 18.66
N THR A 98 -2.21 15.79 17.36
CA THR A 98 -3.44 16.17 16.68
C THR A 98 -4.40 14.98 16.61
N PRO A 99 -5.71 15.17 16.86
CA PRO A 99 -6.67 14.09 16.70
C PRO A 99 -6.59 13.55 15.27
N ALA A 100 -6.33 12.25 15.11
CA ALA A 100 -6.82 11.56 13.93
C ALA A 100 -8.33 11.80 13.94
N VAL A 101 -8.85 12.50 12.92
CA VAL A 101 -10.26 12.88 12.84
C VAL A 101 -11.09 11.64 13.17
N PRO A 102 -11.95 11.67 14.20
CA PRO A 102 -12.66 10.47 14.64
C PRO A 102 -13.50 9.94 13.47
N GLY A 103 -13.15 8.74 12.97
CA GLY A 103 -13.90 8.05 11.92
C GLY A 103 -13.42 8.22 10.47
N VAL A 104 -12.23 8.80 10.22
CA VAL A 104 -11.72 9.02 8.87
C VAL A 104 -10.67 7.97 8.50
N ASP A 105 -10.89 7.28 7.39
CA ASP A 105 -9.95 6.32 6.81
C ASP A 105 -8.51 6.86 6.76
N ARG A 106 -7.51 5.96 6.82
CA ARG A 106 -6.10 6.36 6.71
C ARG A 106 -5.81 6.88 5.30
N GLU A 107 -5.43 8.14 5.19
CA GLU A 107 -4.93 8.73 3.94
C GLU A 107 -3.43 8.44 3.76
N LEU A 108 -3.05 7.93 2.58
CA LEU A 108 -1.67 7.63 2.20
C LEU A 108 -1.31 8.40 0.93
N LEU A 109 -0.19 9.14 0.98
CA LEU A 109 0.34 9.84 -0.19
C LEU A 109 1.37 8.95 -0.89
N MET A 110 1.05 8.50 -2.10
CA MET A 110 1.97 7.72 -2.93
C MET A 110 2.96 8.63 -3.66
N LYS A 111 4.19 8.16 -3.82
CA LYS A 111 5.22 8.76 -4.67
C LYS A 111 5.09 8.21 -6.08
N LYS A 112 5.32 9.07 -7.07
CA LYS A 112 5.39 8.65 -8.47
C LYS A 112 6.54 7.65 -8.65
N SER A 113 6.31 6.57 -9.39
CA SER A 113 7.36 5.66 -9.80
C SER A 113 8.37 6.39 -10.70
N PRO A 114 9.68 6.09 -10.67
CA PRO A 114 10.66 6.73 -11.53
C PRO A 114 10.43 6.51 -13.03
N HIS A 115 9.71 5.43 -13.38
CA HIS A 115 9.43 5.04 -14.75
C HIS A 115 8.12 5.62 -15.30
N PHE A 116 7.32 6.26 -14.44
CA PHE A 116 6.08 6.99 -14.78
C PHE A 116 6.30 8.50 -14.62
#